data_AF-A0A021VU00-F1
#
_entry.id   AF-A0A021VU00-F1
#
_cell.length_a   1.000
_cell.length_b   1.000
_cell.length_c   1.000
_cell.angle_alpha   90.00
_cell.angle_beta   90.00
_cell.angle_gamma   90.00
#
_symmetry.space_group_name_H-M   'P 1'
#
loop_
_entity.id
_entity.type
_entity.pdbx_description
1 polymer ?
#
loop_
_entity_poly.entity_id
_entity_poly.type
_entity_poly.pdbx_seq_one_letter_code
_entity_poly.pdbx_strand_id
1 'polypeptide(L)'
;RRRAGSDEGAPPKARTSGPVGPARSLVLRQVRSADRPLNGGSLAQAAQKADPTLATRNWDGTGGFFPWLSSAVPEVAASAGFVWDPARFSEADLPGAGGVDLPPLQRQVVEVTEIPNLPTERYRALLTALADDVAAHRFDRPETARRVRDACQAAGEAIGKASVNTVIAGVLYAGLDLKAGPDVRTIAQTWVDNVVGLCRGARMDLTAQDVAAIRTWVGGGLLDR
;
A
#
# COMPACT_ATOMS: atom_id res chain seq x y z
N ARG A 1 57.20 -0.38 -31.27
CA ARG A 1 56.84 -1.56 -30.45
C ARG A 1 55.72 -1.16 -29.50
N ARG A 2 54.65 -1.96 -29.46
CA ARG A 2 53.38 -1.79 -28.72
C ARG A 2 53.59 -1.45 -27.23
N ARG A 3 52.67 -0.66 -26.66
CA ARG A 3 51.98 -0.97 -25.39
C ARG A 3 50.66 -0.19 -25.36
N ALA A 4 49.58 -0.91 -25.62
CA ALA A 4 48.23 -0.51 -25.23
C ALA A 4 48.12 -0.73 -23.71
N GLY A 5 47.76 0.32 -22.98
CA GLY A 5 47.34 0.22 -21.59
C GLY A 5 45.85 0.00 -21.57
N SER A 6 45.43 -1.25 -21.33
CA SER A 6 44.04 -1.59 -21.03
C SER A 6 43.79 -1.20 -19.57
N ASP A 7 42.95 -0.19 -19.36
CA ASP A 7 42.38 0.14 -18.06
C ASP A 7 41.25 -0.84 -17.80
N GLU A 8 41.59 -1.96 -17.16
CA GLU A 8 40.67 -3.04 -16.84
C GLU A 8 39.88 -2.62 -15.59
N GLY A 9 38.70 -2.02 -15.84
CA GLY A 9 37.73 -1.68 -14.82
C GLY A 9 37.43 -2.89 -13.94
N ALA A 10 37.66 -2.71 -12.64
CA ALA A 10 37.37 -3.71 -11.63
C ALA A 10 35.92 -4.23 -11.77
N PRO A 11 35.69 -5.55 -11.67
CA PRO A 11 34.35 -6.10 -11.77
C PRO A 11 33.48 -5.56 -10.62
N PRO A 12 32.18 -5.33 -10.83
CA PRO A 12 31.27 -4.98 -9.74
C PRO A 12 31.34 -6.09 -8.69
N LYS A 13 31.62 -5.71 -7.43
CA LYS A 13 31.59 -6.63 -6.30
C LYS A 13 30.26 -7.37 -6.33
N ALA A 14 30.32 -8.67 -6.62
CA ALA A 14 29.19 -9.56 -6.48
C ALA A 14 28.63 -9.38 -5.06
N ARG A 15 27.34 -9.00 -4.97
CA ARG A 15 26.61 -9.01 -3.70
C ARG A 15 26.61 -10.46 -3.23
N THR A 16 27.51 -10.80 -2.33
CA THR A 16 27.57 -12.11 -1.70
C THR A 16 26.25 -12.33 -0.99
N SER A 17 25.42 -13.22 -1.52
CA SER A 17 24.28 -13.79 -0.82
C SER A 17 24.82 -14.35 0.50
N GLY A 18 24.50 -13.70 1.61
CA GLY A 18 24.88 -14.18 2.94
C GLY A 18 24.40 -15.63 3.13
N PRO A 19 25.06 -16.40 4.02
CA PRO A 19 24.74 -17.81 4.23
C PRO A 19 23.23 -18.00 4.44
N VAL A 20 22.67 -19.00 3.75
CA VAL A 20 21.24 -19.34 3.78
C VAL A 20 20.91 -19.93 5.15
N GLY A 21 20.81 -19.08 6.17
CA GLY A 21 20.44 -19.47 7.53
C GLY A 21 18.93 -19.69 7.68
N PRO A 22 18.48 -20.47 8.68
CA PRO A 22 17.05 -20.72 8.93
C PRO A 22 16.22 -19.43 9.08
N ALA A 23 16.77 -18.41 9.75
CA ALA A 23 16.13 -17.11 9.89
C ALA A 23 15.94 -16.37 8.56
N ARG A 24 16.96 -16.36 7.69
CA ARG A 24 16.87 -15.76 6.36
C ARG A 24 15.78 -16.43 5.52
N SER A 25 15.78 -17.75 5.48
CA SER A 25 14.79 -18.53 4.73
C SER A 25 13.36 -18.31 5.26
N LEU A 26 13.20 -18.20 6.58
CA LEU A 26 11.93 -17.87 7.21
C LEU A 26 11.43 -16.49 6.78
N VAL A 27 12.29 -15.46 6.90
CA VAL A 27 11.94 -14.07 6.56
C VAL A 27 11.51 -13.98 5.10
N LEU A 28 12.32 -14.49 4.17
CA LEU A 28 11.98 -14.46 2.74
C LEU A 28 10.66 -15.16 2.46
N ARG A 29 10.41 -16.32 3.09
CA ARG A 29 9.15 -17.06 2.90
C ARG A 29 7.96 -16.24 3.38
N GLN A 30 8.00 -15.72 4.61
CA GLN A 30 6.88 -14.97 5.18
C GLN A 30 6.61 -13.67 4.42
N VAL A 31 7.66 -12.94 4.06
CA VAL A 31 7.53 -11.67 3.32
C VAL A 31 6.94 -11.92 1.92
N ARG A 32 7.41 -12.95 1.20
CA ARG A 32 6.90 -13.29 -0.13
C ARG A 32 5.48 -13.82 -0.12
N SER A 33 5.02 -14.45 0.96
CA SER A 33 3.65 -14.96 1.08
C SER A 33 2.69 -13.97 1.73
N ALA A 34 3.17 -12.82 2.24
CA ALA A 34 2.33 -11.88 2.96
C ALA A 34 1.38 -11.14 2.01
N ASP A 35 0.15 -10.88 2.45
CA ASP A 35 -0.81 -10.07 1.71
C ASP A 35 -0.74 -8.57 2.06
N ARG A 36 0.15 -8.20 2.98
CA ARG A 36 0.45 -6.84 3.44
C ARG A 36 1.85 -6.75 4.05
N PRO A 37 2.43 -5.54 4.18
CA PRO A 37 3.65 -5.34 4.96
C PRO A 37 3.55 -5.93 6.37
N LEU A 38 4.60 -6.61 6.80
CA LEU A 38 4.66 -7.33 8.08
C LEU A 38 5.22 -6.45 9.18
N ASN A 39 4.70 -6.58 10.40
CA ASN A 39 5.29 -5.95 11.58
C ASN A 39 6.68 -6.53 11.84
N GLY A 40 7.69 -5.66 11.87
CA GLY A 40 9.10 -6.07 12.01
C GLY A 40 9.41 -6.70 13.37
N GLY A 41 8.72 -6.31 14.44
CA GLY A 41 8.89 -6.92 15.76
C GLY A 41 8.41 -8.38 15.78
N SER A 42 7.22 -8.65 15.25
CA SER A 42 6.71 -10.02 15.10
C SER A 42 7.59 -10.87 14.18
N LEU A 43 8.08 -10.28 13.09
CA LEU A 43 8.98 -10.95 12.15
C LEU A 43 10.35 -11.25 12.78
N ALA A 44 10.88 -10.35 13.61
CA ALA A 44 12.11 -10.55 14.37
C ALA A 44 11.99 -11.72 15.35
N GLN A 45 10.88 -11.79 16.10
CA GLN A 45 10.60 -12.92 17.00
C GLN A 45 10.52 -14.24 16.23
N ALA A 46 9.86 -14.24 15.07
CA ALA A 46 9.78 -15.42 14.22
C ALA A 46 11.17 -15.85 13.73
N ALA A 47 12.01 -14.90 13.30
CA ALA A 47 13.39 -15.15 12.86
C ALA A 47 14.24 -15.76 13.98
N GLN A 48 14.16 -15.24 15.20
CA GLN A 48 14.83 -15.80 16.38
C GLN A 48 14.32 -17.19 16.74
N LYS A 49 13.03 -17.47 16.56
CA LYS A 49 12.49 -18.82 16.78
C LYS A 49 13.03 -19.83 15.76
N ALA A 50 13.25 -19.39 14.52
CA ALA A 50 13.81 -20.24 13.46
C ALA A 50 15.31 -20.47 13.62
N ASP A 51 16.06 -19.50 14.14
CA ASP A 51 17.45 -19.65 14.53
C ASP A 51 17.69 -18.96 15.90
N PRO A 52 17.59 -19.74 17.00
CA PRO A 52 17.77 -19.22 18.36
C PRO A 52 19.15 -18.61 18.63
N THR A 53 20.15 -18.92 17.81
CA THR A 53 21.51 -18.42 17.99
C THR A 53 21.68 -16.97 17.50
N LEU A 54 20.73 -16.39 16.77
CA LEU A 54 20.80 -14.98 16.37
C LEU A 54 20.75 -14.04 17.57
N ALA A 55 19.92 -14.35 18.56
CA ALA A 55 19.80 -13.52 19.76
C ALA A 55 21.12 -13.51 20.54
N THR A 56 21.74 -14.67 20.72
CA THR A 56 23.02 -14.80 21.44
C THR A 56 24.19 -14.19 20.67
N ARG A 57 24.14 -14.21 19.33
CA ARG A 57 25.12 -13.55 18.45
C ARG A 57 24.84 -12.05 18.22
N ASN A 58 23.89 -11.46 18.93
CA ASN A 58 23.49 -10.06 18.77
C ASN A 58 23.19 -9.68 17.31
N TRP A 59 22.34 -10.49 16.67
CA TRP A 59 21.98 -10.37 15.26
C TRP A 59 23.21 -10.41 14.33
N ASP A 60 24.09 -11.40 14.56
CA ASP A 60 25.37 -11.54 13.88
C ASP A 60 26.26 -10.29 13.98
N GLY A 61 26.27 -9.66 15.15
CA GLY A 61 27.08 -8.47 15.44
C GLY A 61 26.52 -7.15 14.88
N THR A 62 25.37 -7.17 14.20
CA THR A 62 24.75 -5.95 13.66
C THR A 62 23.96 -5.15 14.71
N GLY A 63 23.74 -5.72 15.90
CA GLY A 63 23.11 -5.03 17.03
C GLY A 63 21.58 -5.01 17.01
N GLY A 64 20.93 -5.43 15.92
CA GLY A 64 19.47 -5.42 15.83
C GLY A 64 18.91 -6.06 14.57
N PHE A 65 17.61 -6.32 14.57
CA PHE A 65 16.92 -6.99 13.48
C PHE A 65 17.00 -6.22 12.15
N PHE A 66 16.71 -4.91 12.11
CA PHE A 66 16.73 -4.14 10.86
C PHE A 66 18.12 -3.97 10.24
N PRO A 67 19.19 -3.68 11.03
CA PRO A 67 20.56 -3.78 10.55
C PRO A 67 20.91 -5.15 9.97
N TRP A 68 20.56 -6.23 10.67
CA TRP A 68 20.76 -7.60 10.17
C TRP A 68 20.00 -7.85 8.87
N LEU A 69 18.73 -7.47 8.80
CA LEU A 69 17.88 -7.61 7.61
C LEU A 69 18.53 -6.96 6.38
N SER A 70 19.06 -5.75 6.56
CA SER A 70 19.73 -4.99 5.49
C SER A 70 20.96 -5.72 4.94
N SER A 71 21.68 -6.47 5.77
CA SER A 71 22.85 -7.25 5.36
C SER A 71 22.53 -8.67 4.87
N ALA A 72 21.62 -9.38 5.55
CA ALA A 72 21.39 -10.82 5.38
C ALA A 72 20.24 -11.11 4.42
N VAL A 73 19.31 -10.16 4.26
CA VAL A 73 18.12 -10.27 3.42
C VAL A 73 17.91 -8.99 2.59
N PRO A 74 18.90 -8.56 1.78
CA PRO A 74 18.81 -7.31 1.01
C PRO A 74 17.69 -7.30 -0.04
N GLU A 75 17.01 -8.43 -0.28
CA GLU A 75 15.87 -8.53 -1.18
C GLU A 75 14.56 -7.98 -0.61
N VAL A 76 14.48 -7.72 0.70
CA VAL A 76 13.28 -7.12 1.31
C VAL A 76 13.51 -5.65 1.59
N ALA A 77 12.43 -4.87 1.62
CA ALA A 77 12.45 -3.48 2.03
C ALA A 77 11.91 -3.35 3.47
N ALA A 78 12.39 -2.34 4.19
CA ALA A 78 11.98 -2.08 5.56
C ALA A 78 12.01 -0.58 5.87
N SER A 79 10.98 -0.11 6.57
CA SER A 79 10.78 1.28 6.98
C SER A 79 9.68 1.33 8.03
N ALA A 80 9.70 2.35 8.89
CA ALA A 80 8.69 2.60 9.93
C ALA A 80 8.31 1.36 10.79
N GLY A 81 9.25 0.44 11.04
CA GLY A 81 8.99 -0.77 11.82
C GLY A 81 8.30 -1.91 11.05
N PHE A 82 8.14 -1.78 9.74
CA PHE A 82 7.55 -2.80 8.85
C PHE A 82 8.58 -3.37 7.87
N VAL A 83 8.29 -4.57 7.37
CA VAL A 83 9.09 -5.29 6.36
C VAL A 83 8.18 -5.81 5.26
N TRP A 84 8.57 -5.66 3.99
CA TRP A 84 7.75 -6.08 2.85
C TRP A 84 8.58 -6.53 1.64
N ASP A 85 7.92 -7.19 0.70
CA ASP A 85 8.47 -7.54 -0.61
C ASP A 85 8.40 -6.30 -1.52
N PRO A 86 9.52 -5.68 -1.90
CA PRO A 86 9.53 -4.46 -2.70
C PRO A 86 9.00 -4.67 -4.12
N ALA A 87 8.90 -5.90 -4.60
CA ALA A 87 8.25 -6.21 -5.88
C ALA A 87 6.71 -6.20 -5.77
N ARG A 88 6.17 -6.24 -4.55
CA ARG A 88 4.72 -6.36 -4.30
C ARG A 88 4.14 -5.17 -3.55
N PHE A 89 4.90 -4.55 -2.64
CA PHE A 89 4.46 -3.45 -1.78
C PHE A 89 5.49 -2.31 -1.76
N SER A 90 5.07 -1.17 -1.23
CA SER A 90 5.81 0.08 -1.11
C SER A 90 5.55 0.72 0.26
N GLU A 91 6.21 1.83 0.56
CA GLU A 91 5.93 2.60 1.78
C GLU A 91 4.47 3.06 1.86
N ALA A 92 3.80 3.32 0.73
CA ALA A 92 2.38 3.68 0.71
C ALA A 92 1.43 2.56 1.15
N ASP A 93 1.90 1.31 1.23
CA ASP A 93 1.13 0.16 1.72
C ASP A 93 1.32 -0.07 3.22
N LEU A 94 2.19 0.71 3.87
CA LEU A 94 2.39 0.62 5.30
C LEU A 94 1.14 1.12 6.03
N PRO A 95 0.76 0.49 7.16
CA PRO A 95 -0.29 1.01 8.01
C PRO A 95 -0.02 2.47 8.41
N GLY A 96 -0.99 3.36 8.15
CA GLY A 96 -0.89 4.79 8.44
C GLY A 96 -0.08 5.62 7.43
N ALA A 97 0.53 5.01 6.41
CA ALA A 97 1.23 5.78 5.39
C ALA A 97 0.27 6.57 4.50
N GLY A 98 0.68 7.79 4.16
CA GLY A 98 -0.10 8.69 3.30
C GLY A 98 -1.32 9.32 3.97
N GLY A 99 -1.64 8.97 5.23
CA GLY A 99 -2.67 9.67 5.99
C GLY A 99 -2.31 11.14 6.18
N VAL A 100 -3.30 12.02 6.10
CA VAL A 100 -3.15 13.45 6.37
C VAL A 100 -3.88 13.81 7.65
N ASP A 101 -3.51 14.94 8.27
CA ASP A 101 -4.31 15.52 9.32
C ASP A 101 -5.58 16.11 8.69
N LEU A 102 -6.71 15.47 8.96
CA LEU A 102 -7.99 15.80 8.35
C LEU A 102 -8.79 16.76 9.24
N PRO A 103 -9.61 17.65 8.66
CA PRO A 103 -10.62 18.41 9.39
C PRO A 103 -11.52 17.52 10.28
N PRO A 104 -12.11 18.07 11.37
CA PRO A 104 -12.85 17.27 12.36
C PRO A 104 -13.93 16.35 11.76
N LEU A 105 -14.74 16.86 10.82
CA LEU A 105 -15.77 16.08 10.14
C LEU A 105 -15.17 14.85 9.42
N GLN A 106 -14.09 15.06 8.68
CA GLN A 106 -13.45 14.02 7.88
C GLN A 106 -12.77 12.97 8.77
N ARG A 107 -12.15 13.37 9.89
CA ARG A 107 -11.63 12.44 10.89
C ARG A 107 -12.74 11.55 11.47
N GLN A 108 -13.86 12.16 11.86
CA GLN A 108 -15.01 11.42 12.37
C GLN A 108 -15.54 10.43 11.31
N VAL A 109 -15.63 10.85 10.03
CA VAL A 109 -16.03 9.96 8.94
C VAL A 109 -15.06 8.77 8.81
N VAL A 110 -13.74 9.00 8.78
CA VAL A 110 -12.75 7.91 8.74
C VAL A 110 -12.91 6.96 9.92
N GLU A 111 -13.06 7.50 11.13
CA GLU A 111 -13.19 6.70 12.36
C GLU A 111 -14.43 5.79 12.34
N VAL A 112 -15.58 6.29 11.91
CA VAL A 112 -16.83 5.52 11.95
C VAL A 112 -17.06 4.63 10.73
N THR A 113 -16.39 4.90 9.60
CA THR A 113 -16.59 4.17 8.34
C THR A 113 -15.39 3.32 7.91
N GLU A 114 -14.23 3.51 8.54
CA GLU A 114 -12.96 2.87 8.19
C GLU A 114 -12.53 3.09 6.72
N ILE A 115 -13.06 4.12 6.06
CA ILE A 115 -12.63 4.49 4.71
C ILE A 115 -11.17 4.98 4.73
N PRO A 116 -10.47 4.96 3.58
CA PRO A 116 -9.08 5.40 3.54
C PRO A 116 -8.93 6.85 4.00
N ASN A 117 -8.00 7.14 4.93
CA ASN A 117 -7.61 8.52 5.23
C ASN A 117 -6.78 9.07 4.05
N LEU A 118 -7.45 9.69 3.08
CA LEU A 118 -6.84 10.31 1.91
C LEU A 118 -7.32 11.76 1.76
N PRO A 119 -6.47 12.68 1.30
CA PRO A 119 -6.93 14.00 0.85
C PRO A 119 -7.75 13.89 -0.45
N THR A 120 -8.49 14.95 -0.78
CA THR A 120 -9.38 15.03 -1.95
C THR A 120 -8.67 14.66 -3.25
N GLU A 121 -7.44 15.13 -3.45
CA GLU A 121 -6.65 14.94 -4.67
C GLU A 121 -6.29 13.46 -4.87
N ARG A 122 -6.07 12.72 -3.78
CA ARG A 122 -5.79 11.28 -3.84
C ARG A 122 -7.03 10.45 -4.09
N TYR A 123 -8.19 10.87 -3.56
CA TYR A 123 -9.46 10.28 -4.00
C TYR A 123 -9.68 10.51 -5.50
N ARG A 124 -9.40 11.71 -6.02
CA ARG A 124 -9.48 11.99 -7.46
C ARG A 124 -8.58 11.03 -8.25
N ALA A 125 -7.30 10.94 -7.89
CA ALA A 125 -6.34 10.06 -8.58
C ALA A 125 -6.76 8.59 -8.55
N LEU A 126 -7.21 8.08 -7.39
CA LEU A 126 -7.67 6.70 -7.24
C LEU A 126 -8.90 6.41 -8.11
N LEU A 127 -9.92 7.27 -8.03
CA LEU A 127 -11.19 7.07 -8.75
C LEU A 127 -10.99 7.16 -10.26
N THR A 128 -10.15 8.08 -10.74
CA THR A 128 -9.74 8.18 -12.15
C THR A 128 -8.98 6.93 -12.59
N ALA A 129 -7.95 6.51 -11.85
CA ALA A 129 -7.18 5.32 -12.19
C ALA A 129 -8.04 4.04 -12.20
N LEU A 130 -9.02 3.93 -11.30
CA LEU A 130 -9.98 2.82 -11.30
C LEU A 130 -10.87 2.84 -12.55
N ALA A 131 -11.40 3.99 -12.95
CA ALA A 131 -12.21 4.13 -14.15
C ALA A 131 -11.41 3.78 -15.42
N ASP A 132 -10.18 4.28 -15.52
CA ASP A 132 -9.28 4.00 -16.63
C ASP A 132 -8.94 2.50 -16.71
N ASP A 133 -8.68 1.85 -15.57
CA ASP A 133 -8.35 0.41 -15.55
C ASP A 133 -9.53 -0.47 -15.99
N VAL A 134 -10.74 -0.21 -15.49
CA VAL A 134 -11.91 -1.04 -15.84
C VAL A 134 -12.43 -0.76 -17.26
N ALA A 135 -12.08 0.38 -17.85
CA ALA A 135 -12.31 0.65 -19.26
C ALA A 135 -11.30 -0.09 -20.16
N ALA A 136 -10.05 -0.23 -19.71
CA ALA A 136 -8.97 -0.85 -20.49
C ALA A 136 -8.86 -2.37 -20.31
N HIS A 137 -9.25 -2.91 -19.15
CA HIS A 137 -9.05 -4.29 -18.78
C HIS A 137 -10.33 -4.92 -18.22
N ARG A 138 -10.49 -6.24 -18.41
CA ARG A 138 -11.56 -6.98 -17.71
C ARG A 138 -11.35 -6.87 -16.20
N PHE A 139 -12.42 -6.50 -15.49
CA PHE A 139 -12.41 -6.46 -14.04
C PHE A 139 -12.10 -7.84 -13.43
N ASP A 140 -10.95 -7.93 -12.80
CA ASP A 140 -10.52 -8.97 -11.87
C ASP A 140 -10.03 -8.27 -10.61
N ARG A 141 -10.63 -8.52 -9.45
CA ARG A 141 -10.41 -7.67 -8.27
C ARG A 141 -8.94 -7.63 -7.82
N PRO A 142 -8.22 -8.76 -7.66
CA PRO A 142 -6.81 -8.73 -7.30
C PRO A 142 -5.92 -7.96 -8.29
N GLU A 143 -6.10 -8.21 -9.59
CA GLU A 143 -5.28 -7.56 -10.63
C GLU A 143 -5.64 -6.10 -10.85
N THR A 144 -6.93 -5.76 -10.80
CA THR A 144 -7.43 -4.37 -10.86
C THR A 144 -6.83 -3.56 -9.71
N ALA A 145 -6.93 -4.07 -8.47
CA ALA A 145 -6.39 -3.38 -7.31
C ALA A 145 -4.87 -3.16 -7.41
N ARG A 146 -4.14 -4.10 -8.01
CA ARG A 146 -2.70 -3.97 -8.28
C ARG A 146 -2.44 -2.88 -9.32
N ARG A 147 -3.05 -2.96 -10.51
CA ARG A 147 -2.84 -2.00 -11.60
C ARG A 147 -3.24 -0.57 -11.21
N VAL A 148 -4.36 -0.39 -10.53
CA VAL A 148 -4.81 0.93 -10.04
C VAL A 148 -3.83 1.51 -9.04
N ARG A 149 -3.34 0.70 -8.08
CA ARG A 149 -2.29 1.14 -7.15
C ARG A 149 -1.01 1.50 -7.89
N ASP A 150 -0.56 0.67 -8.82
CA ASP A 150 0.66 0.92 -9.60
C ASP A 150 0.53 2.23 -10.42
N ALA A 151 -0.64 2.49 -10.99
CA ALA A 151 -0.94 3.74 -11.71
C ALA A 151 -0.93 4.97 -10.79
N CYS A 152 -1.50 4.87 -9.59
CA CYS A 152 -1.44 5.95 -8.59
C CYS A 152 0.01 6.24 -8.18
N GLN A 153 0.82 5.20 -7.94
CA GLN A 153 2.23 5.36 -7.60
C GLN A 153 3.03 5.98 -8.75
N ALA A 154 2.76 5.58 -9.99
CA ALA A 154 3.39 6.18 -11.17
C ALA A 154 3.03 7.66 -11.35
N ALA A 155 1.85 8.07 -10.87
CA ALA A 155 1.43 9.47 -10.81
C ALA A 155 2.01 10.25 -9.61
N GLY A 156 2.83 9.62 -8.77
CA GLY A 156 3.43 10.25 -7.58
C GLY A 156 2.52 10.25 -6.36
N GLU A 157 1.37 9.57 -6.41
CA GLU A 157 0.42 9.53 -5.31
C GLU A 157 0.65 8.31 -4.41
N ALA A 158 0.96 8.58 -3.13
CA ALA A 158 1.19 7.58 -2.11
C ALA A 158 -0.13 6.90 -1.67
N ILE A 159 -0.66 6.03 -2.54
CA ILE A 159 -1.89 5.27 -2.32
C ILE A 159 -1.56 3.79 -2.29
N GLY A 160 -1.83 3.14 -1.16
CA GLY A 160 -1.62 1.71 -0.97
C GLY A 160 -2.75 0.85 -1.55
N LYS A 161 -2.44 -0.43 -1.79
CA LYS A 161 -3.38 -1.43 -2.31
C LYS A 161 -4.57 -1.67 -1.37
N ALA A 162 -4.40 -1.48 -0.06
CA ALA A 162 -5.49 -1.57 0.91
C ALA A 162 -6.56 -0.52 0.65
N SER A 163 -6.15 0.74 0.46
CA SER A 163 -7.06 1.85 0.15
C SER A 163 -7.85 1.60 -1.13
N VAL A 164 -7.17 1.15 -2.19
CA VAL A 164 -7.82 0.76 -3.45
C VAL A 164 -8.84 -0.35 -3.24
N ASN A 165 -8.50 -1.39 -2.48
CA ASN A 165 -9.41 -2.48 -2.20
C ASN A 165 -10.64 -2.05 -1.39
N THR A 166 -10.49 -1.10 -0.46
CA THR A 166 -11.62 -0.55 0.30
C THR A 166 -12.58 0.20 -0.62
N VAL A 167 -12.08 1.02 -1.55
CA VAL A 167 -12.92 1.72 -2.53
C VAL A 167 -13.63 0.72 -3.45
N ILE A 168 -12.91 -0.26 -4.01
CA ILE A 168 -13.51 -1.32 -4.83
C ILE A 168 -14.58 -2.09 -4.04
N ALA A 169 -14.33 -2.41 -2.77
CA ALA A 169 -15.31 -3.07 -1.92
C ALA A 169 -16.58 -2.25 -1.78
N GLY A 170 -16.44 -0.96 -1.48
CA GLY A 170 -17.57 -0.07 -1.25
C GLY A 170 -18.45 0.13 -2.48
N VAL A 171 -17.85 0.33 -3.65
CA VAL A 171 -18.65 0.50 -4.88
C VAL A 171 -19.35 -0.79 -5.30
N LEU A 172 -18.71 -1.96 -5.11
CA LEU A 172 -19.36 -3.26 -5.35
C LEU A 172 -20.50 -3.52 -4.35
N TYR A 173 -20.30 -3.18 -3.08
CA TYR A 173 -21.32 -3.32 -2.04
C TYR A 173 -22.53 -2.42 -2.31
N ALA A 174 -22.31 -1.22 -2.84
CA ALA A 174 -23.36 -0.31 -3.29
C ALA A 174 -23.99 -0.71 -4.64
N GLY A 175 -23.59 -1.85 -5.22
CA GLY A 175 -24.22 -2.45 -6.40
C GLY A 175 -23.66 -2.02 -7.75
N LEU A 176 -22.51 -1.32 -7.79
CA LEU A 176 -21.89 -0.95 -9.07
C LEU A 176 -21.28 -2.18 -9.76
N ASP A 177 -21.66 -2.42 -11.01
CA ASP A 177 -21.00 -3.43 -11.83
C ASP A 177 -19.74 -2.87 -12.50
N LEU A 178 -18.58 -3.13 -11.90
CA LEU A 178 -17.28 -2.74 -12.47
C LEU A 178 -16.95 -3.50 -13.77
N LYS A 179 -17.60 -4.63 -14.08
CA LYS A 179 -17.39 -5.33 -15.36
C LYS A 179 -18.00 -4.61 -16.54
N ALA A 180 -18.95 -3.71 -16.30
CA ALA A 180 -19.58 -2.88 -17.33
C ALA A 180 -18.69 -1.70 -17.77
N GLY A 181 -17.53 -1.49 -17.14
CA GLY A 181 -16.63 -0.38 -17.44
C GLY A 181 -17.27 1.00 -17.17
N PRO A 182 -17.83 1.25 -15.98
CA PRO A 182 -18.47 2.52 -15.67
C PRO A 182 -17.48 3.69 -15.74
N ASP A 183 -17.99 4.87 -16.11
CA ASP A 183 -17.16 6.08 -16.15
C ASP A 183 -16.78 6.57 -14.74
N VAL A 184 -15.80 7.48 -14.71
CA VAL A 184 -15.26 8.04 -13.45
C VAL A 184 -16.33 8.73 -12.60
N ARG A 185 -17.31 9.40 -13.23
CA ARG A 185 -18.37 10.12 -12.51
C ARG A 185 -19.33 9.14 -11.83
N THR A 186 -19.66 8.03 -12.50
CA THR A 186 -20.48 6.95 -11.96
C THR A 186 -19.77 6.29 -10.77
N ILE A 187 -18.48 5.93 -10.92
CA ILE A 187 -17.69 5.35 -9.83
C ILE A 187 -17.62 6.32 -8.63
N ALA A 188 -17.31 7.59 -8.87
CA ALA A 188 -17.22 8.60 -7.81
C ALA A 188 -18.57 8.80 -7.10
N GLN A 189 -19.67 8.84 -7.85
CA GLN A 189 -21.02 8.99 -7.31
C GLN A 189 -21.37 7.80 -6.42
N THR A 190 -21.17 6.57 -6.89
CA THR A 190 -21.46 5.37 -6.12
C THR A 190 -20.58 5.25 -4.87
N TRP A 191 -19.30 5.62 -4.98
CA TRP A 191 -18.40 5.64 -3.82
C TRP A 191 -18.89 6.64 -2.76
N VAL A 192 -19.22 7.86 -3.16
CA VAL A 192 -19.75 8.90 -2.29
C VAL A 192 -21.04 8.44 -1.59
N ASP A 193 -21.97 7.83 -2.34
CA ASP A 193 -23.23 7.35 -1.79
C ASP A 193 -23.01 6.21 -0.78
N ASN A 194 -22.04 5.31 -1.05
CA ASN A 194 -21.62 4.29 -0.10
C ASN A 194 -21.09 4.93 1.21
N VAL A 195 -20.20 5.92 1.12
CA VAL A 195 -19.66 6.59 2.31
C VAL A 195 -20.75 7.28 3.13
N VAL A 196 -21.63 8.05 2.48
CA VAL A 196 -22.76 8.71 3.16
C VAL A 196 -23.70 7.68 3.79
N GLY A 197 -23.93 6.55 3.11
CA GLY A 197 -24.67 5.41 3.64
C GLY A 197 -24.04 4.82 4.92
N LEU A 198 -22.71 4.62 4.93
CA LEU A 198 -21.97 4.14 6.09
C LEU A 198 -22.07 5.11 7.28
N CYS A 199 -21.90 6.42 7.05
CA CYS A 199 -22.06 7.42 8.11
C CYS A 199 -23.47 7.38 8.72
N ARG A 200 -24.51 7.30 7.88
CA ARG A 200 -25.90 7.19 8.35
C ARG A 200 -26.14 5.88 9.12
N GLY A 201 -25.59 4.76 8.63
CA GLY A 201 -25.63 3.47 9.31
C GLY A 201 -24.96 3.50 10.69
N ALA A 202 -23.88 4.27 10.83
CA ALA A 202 -23.20 4.52 12.10
C ALA A 202 -23.94 5.52 13.01
N ARG A 203 -25.15 5.98 12.63
CA ARG A 203 -25.95 6.99 13.34
C ARG A 203 -25.22 8.32 13.52
N MET A 204 -24.40 8.70 12.55
CA MET A 204 -23.80 10.02 12.50
C MET A 204 -24.85 11.05 12.08
N ASP A 205 -25.04 12.10 12.88
CA ASP A 205 -25.93 13.21 12.57
C ASP A 205 -25.29 14.09 11.49
N LEU A 206 -25.70 13.88 10.24
CA LEU A 206 -25.21 14.64 9.08
C LEU A 206 -26.19 15.72 8.67
N THR A 207 -25.74 16.97 8.68
CA THR A 207 -26.47 18.07 8.03
C THR A 207 -26.32 17.98 6.50
N ALA A 208 -27.13 18.75 5.76
CA ALA A 208 -26.97 18.87 4.31
C ALA A 208 -25.59 19.43 3.92
N GLN A 209 -25.02 20.32 4.74
CA GLN A 209 -23.69 20.87 4.53
C GLN A 209 -22.59 19.81 4.76
N ASP A 210 -22.74 18.98 5.78
CA ASP A 210 -21.80 17.87 6.04
C ASP A 210 -21.80 16.89 4.88
N VAL A 211 -22.98 16.52 4.38
CA VAL A 211 -23.10 15.67 3.19
C VAL A 211 -22.37 16.32 2.03
N ALA A 212 -22.63 17.60 1.70
CA ALA A 212 -21.95 18.28 0.60
C ALA A 212 -20.41 18.30 0.75
N ALA A 213 -19.90 18.53 1.97
CA ALA A 213 -18.48 18.49 2.26
C ALA A 213 -17.88 17.08 2.05
N ILE A 214 -18.57 16.03 2.50
CA ILE A 214 -18.17 14.64 2.28
C ILE A 214 -18.16 14.32 0.77
N ARG A 215 -19.21 14.69 0.03
CA ARG A 215 -19.31 14.45 -1.42
C ARG A 215 -18.13 15.07 -2.18
N THR A 216 -17.79 16.31 -1.84
CA THR A 216 -16.67 17.04 -2.45
C THR A 216 -15.34 16.33 -2.17
N TRP A 217 -15.12 15.96 -0.91
CA TRP A 217 -13.89 15.34 -0.44
C TRP A 217 -13.70 13.92 -0.99
N VAL A 218 -14.57 12.96 -0.65
CA VAL A 218 -14.38 11.55 -1.01
C VAL A 218 -14.69 11.28 -2.47
N GLY A 219 -15.45 12.15 -3.13
CA GLY A 219 -15.62 12.15 -4.58
C GLY A 219 -14.45 12.76 -5.34
N GLY A 220 -13.41 13.25 -4.64
CA GLY A 220 -12.23 13.85 -5.24
C GLY A 220 -12.53 15.11 -6.07
N GLY A 221 -13.65 15.79 -5.83
CA GLY A 221 -14.15 16.90 -6.66
C GLY A 221 -14.47 16.50 -8.11
N LEU A 222 -14.73 15.22 -8.39
CA LEU A 222 -15.14 14.73 -9.72
C LEU A 222 -16.65 14.92 -9.98
N LEU A 223 -17.40 15.20 -8.92
CA LEU A 223 -18.85 15.38 -8.96
C LEU A 223 -19.26 16.85 -9.04
N ASP A 224 -18.34 17.76 -8.74
CA ASP A 224 -18.55 19.19 -8.85
C ASP A 224 -18.67 19.58 -10.33
N ARG A 225 -19.43 20.64 -10.60
CA ARG A 225 -19.68 21.13 -11.97
C ARG A 225 -18.49 21.89 -12.52
#